data_AF-L7LXR7-F1
#
_entry.id   AF-L7LXR7-F1
#
_cell.length_a   1.000
_cell.length_b   1.000
_cell.length_c   1.000
_cell.angle_alpha   90.00
_cell.angle_beta   90.00
_cell.angle_gamma   90.00
#
_symmetry.space_group_name_H-M   'P 1'
#
loop_
_entity.id
_entity.type
_entity.pdbx_description
1 polymer ?
#
loop_
_entity_poly.entity_id
_entity_poly.type
_entity_poly.pdbx_seq_one_letter_code
_entity_poly.pdbx_strand_id
1 'polypeptide(L)'
;MFARVLFAASIICLSTAVPIAKPSDKVCQTLSTSCQDLWVASSCKTVKPCIEMIWERLEVPMDKSSVCNICKEMVKEARDQLLSNETQEELREVLEGSCALIPIGFISEMCKEMVDSFIPDLIDILVSRMDPDQVCTIAGLCNPDFVTRKLQNLLQHKVFIAVSGCWGILFRTKWYITSNTTLKKHLAF
;
A
#
# COMPACT_ATOMS: atom_id res chain seq x y z
N MET A 1 -8.75 -45.20 2.28
CA MET A 1 -9.59 -44.16 2.90
C MET A 1 -8.85 -42.89 3.33
N PHE A 2 -7.52 -42.77 3.18
CA PHE A 2 -6.76 -41.53 3.48
C PHE A 2 -6.68 -40.53 2.31
N ALA A 3 -6.93 -40.96 1.07
CA ALA A 3 -6.90 -40.09 -0.11
C ALA A 3 -8.13 -39.18 -0.28
N ARG A 4 -9.23 -39.43 0.46
CA ARG A 4 -10.43 -38.59 0.44
C ARG A 4 -10.38 -37.44 1.47
N VAL A 5 -9.54 -37.56 2.49
CA VAL A 5 -9.30 -36.49 3.48
C VAL A 5 -8.39 -35.40 2.90
N LEU A 6 -7.46 -35.77 2.00
CA LEU A 6 -6.56 -34.81 1.35
C LEU A 6 -7.24 -33.92 0.30
N PHE A 7 -8.34 -34.37 -0.32
CA PHE A 7 -9.12 -33.55 -1.26
C PHE A 7 -10.16 -32.65 -0.57
N ALA A 8 -10.49 -32.89 0.70
CA ALA A 8 -11.36 -32.00 1.46
C ALA A 8 -10.58 -30.82 2.09
N ALA A 9 -9.28 -30.99 2.34
CA ALA A 9 -8.41 -29.92 2.86
C ALA A 9 -7.99 -28.88 1.81
N SER A 10 -8.12 -29.19 0.51
CA SER A 10 -7.83 -28.25 -0.58
C SER A 10 -8.98 -27.28 -0.89
N ILE A 11 -10.21 -27.58 -0.45
CA ILE A 11 -11.38 -26.71 -0.64
C ILE A 11 -11.46 -25.62 0.44
N ILE A 12 -10.78 -25.79 1.58
CA ILE A 12 -10.83 -24.82 2.69
C ILE A 12 -9.92 -23.59 2.46
N CYS A 13 -9.03 -23.61 1.45
CA CYS A 13 -8.19 -22.43 1.11
C CYS A 13 -8.78 -21.51 0.04
N LEU A 14 -10.01 -21.73 -0.42
CA LEU A 14 -10.70 -20.84 -1.38
C LEU A 14 -11.62 -19.80 -0.70
N SER A 15 -11.59 -19.73 0.63
CA SER A 15 -12.45 -18.82 1.40
C SER A 15 -11.67 -18.10 2.49
N THR A 16 -10.63 -17.39 2.11
CA THR A 16 -10.36 -16.13 2.80
C THR A 16 -10.36 -15.07 1.72
N ALA A 17 -11.40 -14.23 1.74
CA ALA A 17 -11.31 -12.89 1.22
C ALA A 17 -9.88 -12.40 1.49
N VAL A 18 -9.16 -11.96 0.46
CA VAL A 18 -7.87 -11.31 0.66
C VAL A 18 -8.15 -10.20 1.67
N PRO A 19 -7.69 -10.31 2.93
CA PRO A 19 -7.85 -9.18 3.81
C PRO A 19 -6.93 -8.14 3.21
N ILE A 20 -7.50 -7.00 2.82
CA ILE A 20 -6.80 -5.71 2.77
C ILE A 20 -5.84 -5.73 3.97
N ALA A 21 -4.55 -5.93 3.71
CA ALA A 21 -3.60 -6.36 4.74
C ALA A 21 -3.39 -5.18 5.68
N LYS A 22 -4.12 -5.17 6.81
CA LYS A 22 -3.96 -4.14 7.83
C LYS A 22 -2.54 -4.21 8.40
N PRO A 23 -1.87 -3.06 8.62
CA PRO A 23 -0.55 -3.04 9.23
C PRO A 23 -0.54 -3.72 10.60
N SER A 24 0.60 -4.31 10.98
CA SER A 24 0.78 -4.87 12.34
C SER A 24 0.81 -3.75 13.38
N ASP A 25 0.28 -3.99 14.59
CA ASP A 25 0.26 -3.01 15.70
C ASP A 25 1.63 -2.36 15.97
N LYS A 26 2.72 -3.10 15.79
CA LYS A 26 4.09 -2.60 15.97
C LYS A 26 4.48 -1.52 14.96
N VAL A 27 3.90 -1.52 13.76
CA VAL A 27 4.14 -0.53 12.71
C VAL A 27 3.50 0.81 13.08
N CYS A 28 2.33 0.79 13.73
CA CYS A 28 1.65 1.99 14.19
C CYS A 28 2.25 2.60 15.48
N GLN A 29 3.19 1.89 16.15
CA GLN A 29 3.79 2.36 17.41
C GLN A 29 4.87 3.44 17.23
N THR A 30 5.49 3.53 16.06
CA THR A 30 6.54 4.53 15.80
C THR A 30 6.16 5.42 14.64
N LEU A 31 6.27 6.74 14.83
CA LEU A 31 5.93 7.71 13.79
C LEU A 31 6.77 7.51 12.52
N SER A 32 8.04 7.14 12.67
CA SER A 32 8.91 6.89 11.52
C SER A 32 8.50 5.68 10.68
N THR A 33 7.87 4.66 11.29
CA THR A 33 7.39 3.46 10.57
C THR A 33 5.99 3.65 10.04
N SER A 34 5.13 4.40 10.75
CA SER A 34 3.78 4.71 10.28
C SER A 34 3.79 5.66 9.08
N CYS A 35 4.80 6.53 8.95
CA CYS A 35 4.92 7.51 7.85
C CYS A 35 5.76 7.03 6.66
N GLN A 36 6.09 5.73 6.56
CA GLN A 36 6.85 5.20 5.43
C GLN A 36 6.01 5.06 4.16
N ASP A 37 4.70 4.93 4.35
CA ASP A 37 3.74 4.65 3.30
C ASP A 37 2.42 5.34 3.64
N LEU A 38 1.78 5.92 2.63
CA LEU A 38 0.52 6.64 2.79
C LEU A 38 -0.59 5.73 3.31
N TRP A 39 -0.71 4.51 2.77
CA TRP A 39 -1.70 3.54 3.20
C TRP A 39 -1.49 3.16 4.67
N VAL A 40 -0.23 2.95 5.07
CA VAL A 40 0.11 2.62 6.46
C VAL A 40 -0.27 3.78 7.37
N ALA A 41 0.06 5.01 6.98
CA ALA A 41 -0.28 6.20 7.75
C ALA A 41 -1.80 6.35 7.92
N SER A 42 -2.56 6.13 6.85
CA SER A 42 -4.04 6.12 6.83
C SER A 42 -4.60 5.04 7.75
N SER A 43 -4.14 3.80 7.59
CA SER A 43 -4.56 2.66 8.42
C SER A 43 -4.24 2.85 9.90
N CYS A 44 -3.11 3.48 10.23
CA CYS A 44 -2.72 3.81 11.60
C CYS A 44 -3.33 5.11 12.13
N LYS A 45 -4.11 5.85 11.30
CA LYS A 45 -4.66 7.19 11.62
C LYS A 45 -3.60 8.21 12.03
N THR A 46 -2.48 8.18 11.32
CA THR A 46 -1.30 9.02 11.56
C THR A 46 -0.98 9.96 10.39
N VAL A 47 -1.84 10.05 9.37
CA VAL A 47 -1.61 10.92 8.20
C VAL A 47 -1.28 12.34 8.61
N LYS A 48 -2.12 12.96 9.45
CA LYS A 48 -1.89 14.34 9.91
C LYS A 48 -0.52 14.55 10.58
N PRO A 49 -0.12 13.79 11.63
CA PRO A 49 1.21 13.95 12.19
C PRO A 49 2.33 13.55 11.20
N CYS A 50 2.09 12.66 10.24
CA CYS A 50 3.06 12.36 9.19
C CYS A 50 3.31 13.56 8.27
N ILE A 51 2.26 14.27 7.87
CA ILE A 51 2.34 15.50 7.07
C ILE A 51 3.22 16.53 7.80
N GLU A 52 2.81 16.92 9.00
CA GLU A 52 3.43 18.03 9.74
C GLU A 52 4.86 17.70 10.20
N MET A 53 5.14 16.44 10.54
CA MET A 53 6.42 16.09 11.15
C MET A 53 7.46 15.60 10.15
N ILE A 54 7.05 14.86 9.11
CA ILE A 54 7.96 14.10 8.25
C ILE A 54 7.81 14.51 6.78
N TRP A 55 6.62 14.43 6.20
CA TRP A 55 6.43 14.54 4.75
C TRP A 55 6.64 15.96 4.22
N GLU A 56 6.16 17.00 4.90
CA GLU A 56 6.40 18.40 4.48
C GLU A 56 7.89 18.77 4.49
N ARG A 57 8.70 18.10 5.33
CA ARG A 57 10.14 18.32 5.43
C ARG A 57 10.96 17.36 4.58
N LEU A 58 10.31 16.50 3.79
CA LEU A 58 10.98 15.50 3.00
C LEU A 58 11.55 16.10 1.72
N GLU A 59 12.87 16.14 1.62
CA GLU A 59 13.52 16.41 0.34
C GLU A 59 13.41 15.16 -0.56
N VAL A 60 12.70 15.29 -1.68
CA VAL A 60 12.49 14.23 -2.67
C VAL A 60 13.32 14.49 -3.93
N PRO A 61 13.86 13.44 -4.58
CA PRO A 61 14.58 13.60 -5.84
C PRO A 61 13.63 13.94 -6.98
N MET A 62 14.12 14.64 -7.97
CA MET A 62 13.34 15.00 -9.16
C MET A 62 13.06 13.75 -10.01
N ASP A 63 11.78 13.52 -10.31
CA ASP A 63 11.32 12.49 -11.25
C ASP A 63 10.61 13.16 -12.44
N LYS A 64 11.00 12.75 -13.64
CA LYS A 64 10.53 13.28 -14.94
C LYS A 64 9.72 12.26 -15.74
N SER A 65 9.42 11.10 -15.15
CA SER A 65 8.58 10.09 -15.79
C SER A 65 7.19 10.66 -16.10
N SER A 66 6.55 10.13 -17.14
CA SER A 66 5.20 10.56 -17.53
C SER A 66 4.19 10.33 -16.40
N VAL A 67 4.28 9.19 -15.70
CA VAL A 67 3.42 8.85 -14.56
C VAL A 67 3.56 9.89 -13.44
N CYS A 68 4.80 10.26 -13.10
CA CYS A 68 5.05 11.28 -12.09
C CYS A 68 4.49 12.65 -12.51
N ASN A 69 4.68 13.06 -13.77
CA ASN A 69 4.17 14.34 -14.26
C ASN A 69 2.63 14.40 -14.23
N ILE A 70 1.96 13.33 -14.68
CA ILE A 70 0.49 13.22 -14.62
C ILE A 70 0.02 13.36 -13.17
N CYS A 71 0.64 12.65 -12.22
CA CYS A 71 0.29 12.79 -10.81
C CYS A 71 0.43 14.25 -10.33
N LYS A 72 1.53 14.92 -10.68
CA LYS A 72 1.77 16.31 -10.26
C LYS A 72 0.77 17.29 -10.84
N GLU A 73 0.36 17.10 -12.09
CA GLU A 73 -0.69 17.88 -12.73
C GLU A 73 -2.03 17.66 -12.02
N MET A 74 -2.40 16.41 -11.75
CA MET A 74 -3.62 16.08 -11.00
C MET A 74 -3.63 16.67 -9.60
N VAL A 75 -2.51 16.67 -8.87
CA VAL A 75 -2.41 17.28 -7.54
C VAL A 75 -2.62 18.79 -7.59
N LYS A 76 -2.06 19.47 -8.61
CA LYS A 76 -2.25 20.92 -8.79
C LYS A 76 -3.70 21.23 -9.12
N GLU A 77 -4.27 20.52 -10.09
CA GLU A 77 -5.65 20.69 -10.49
C GLU A 77 -6.61 20.45 -9.33
N ALA A 78 -6.39 19.39 -8.55
CA ALA A 78 -7.20 19.11 -7.36
C ALA A 78 -7.12 20.25 -6.33
N ARG A 79 -5.93 20.83 -6.11
CA ARG A 79 -5.75 21.98 -5.20
C ARG A 79 -6.44 23.25 -5.69
N ASP A 80 -6.39 23.51 -6.99
CA ASP A 80 -7.05 24.67 -7.58
C ASP A 80 -8.58 24.56 -7.49
N GLN A 81 -9.10 23.33 -7.54
CA GLN A 81 -10.54 23.05 -7.44
C GLN A 81 -11.05 22.96 -5.99
N LEU A 82 -10.19 22.81 -4.98
CA LEU A 82 -10.53 22.63 -3.56
C LEU A 82 -11.14 23.85 -2.84
N LEU A 83 -11.69 24.81 -3.58
CA LEU A 83 -12.11 26.12 -3.05
C LEU A 83 -13.51 26.13 -2.38
N SER A 84 -14.18 25.00 -2.16
CA SER A 84 -15.50 24.97 -1.49
C SER A 84 -15.70 23.75 -0.58
N ASN A 85 -16.62 23.85 0.39
CA ASN A 85 -17.01 22.69 1.22
C ASN A 85 -17.77 21.60 0.43
N GLU A 86 -18.22 21.91 -0.79
CA GLU A 86 -18.91 20.95 -1.68
C GLU A 86 -17.94 19.94 -2.29
N THR A 87 -16.63 20.23 -2.29
CA THR A 87 -15.62 19.39 -2.96
C THR A 87 -15.38 18.04 -2.31
N GLN A 88 -15.65 17.84 -1.02
CA GLN A 88 -15.46 16.52 -0.37
C GLN A 88 -16.47 15.51 -0.89
N GLU A 89 -17.74 15.92 -1.01
CA GLU A 89 -18.80 15.06 -1.50
C GLU A 89 -18.67 14.85 -3.00
N GLU A 90 -18.34 15.89 -3.76
CA GLU A 90 -18.05 15.77 -5.20
C GLU A 90 -16.85 14.83 -5.45
N LEU A 91 -15.77 14.95 -4.68
CA LEU A 91 -14.59 14.08 -4.81
C LEU A 91 -14.92 12.63 -4.46
N ARG A 92 -15.73 12.42 -3.42
CA ARG A 92 -16.28 11.12 -3.05
C ARG A 92 -17.08 10.54 -4.21
N GLU A 93 -18.04 11.27 -4.75
CA GLU A 93 -18.91 10.80 -5.85
C GLU A 93 -18.10 10.41 -7.09
N VAL A 94 -17.07 11.19 -7.43
CA VAL A 94 -16.18 10.89 -8.57
C VAL A 94 -15.41 9.57 -8.33
N LEU A 95 -14.83 9.41 -7.14
CA LEU A 95 -14.05 8.21 -6.82
C LEU A 95 -14.95 6.97 -6.67
N GLU A 96 -16.09 7.08 -6.00
CA GLU A 96 -17.08 6.01 -5.91
C GLU A 96 -17.69 5.67 -7.28
N GLY A 97 -17.89 6.67 -8.14
CA GLY A 97 -18.31 6.49 -9.53
C GLY A 97 -17.32 5.64 -10.32
N SER A 98 -16.02 5.83 -10.10
CA SER A 98 -14.97 4.98 -10.69
C SER A 98 -15.02 3.55 -10.15
N CYS A 99 -15.30 3.36 -8.85
CA CYS A 99 -15.51 2.04 -8.25
C CYS A 99 -16.74 1.33 -8.84
N ALA A 100 -17.81 2.06 -9.17
CA ALA A 100 -19.04 1.50 -9.76
C ALA A 100 -18.85 0.95 -11.18
N LEU A 101 -17.79 1.35 -11.88
CA LEU A 101 -17.43 0.77 -13.18
C LEU A 101 -16.81 -0.63 -13.08
N ILE A 102 -16.46 -1.07 -11.86
CA ILE A 102 -15.88 -2.40 -11.63
C ILE A 102 -16.99 -3.46 -11.76
N PRO A 103 -16.90 -4.39 -12.73
CA PRO A 103 -17.98 -5.34 -13.02
C PRO A 103 -18.16 -6.42 -11.93
N ILE A 104 -17.22 -6.52 -11.00
CA ILE A 104 -17.22 -7.51 -9.92
C ILE A 104 -17.75 -6.84 -8.65
N GLY A 105 -18.99 -7.16 -8.26
CA GLY A 105 -19.69 -6.50 -7.16
C GLY A 105 -18.90 -6.43 -5.84
N PHE A 106 -18.29 -7.54 -5.41
CA PHE A 106 -17.47 -7.54 -4.18
C PHE A 106 -16.26 -6.58 -4.25
N ILE A 107 -15.64 -6.46 -5.42
CA ILE A 107 -14.50 -5.55 -5.61
C ILE A 107 -14.98 -4.10 -5.69
N SER A 108 -16.12 -3.83 -6.31
CA SER A 108 -16.76 -2.52 -6.30
C SER A 108 -17.05 -2.04 -4.87
N GLU A 109 -17.67 -2.88 -4.04
CA GLU A 109 -17.97 -2.51 -2.64
C GLU A 109 -16.69 -2.30 -1.83
N MET A 110 -15.70 -3.16 -1.99
CA MET A 110 -14.40 -2.99 -1.35
C MET A 110 -13.69 -1.70 -1.79
N CYS A 111 -13.84 -1.31 -3.07
CA CYS A 111 -13.31 -0.07 -3.59
C CYS A 111 -13.98 1.15 -2.94
N LYS A 112 -15.31 1.15 -2.83
CA LYS A 112 -16.05 2.23 -2.14
C LYS A 112 -15.65 2.34 -0.68
N GLU A 113 -15.56 1.23 0.05
CA GLU A 113 -15.09 1.23 1.44
C GLU A 113 -13.67 1.83 1.58
N MET A 114 -12.79 1.56 0.62
CA MET A 114 -11.45 2.15 0.59
C MET A 114 -11.53 3.66 0.31
N VAL A 115 -12.34 4.09 -0.66
CA VAL A 115 -12.57 5.51 -0.98
C VAL A 115 -13.06 6.24 0.27
N ASP A 116 -14.08 5.73 0.96
CA ASP A 116 -14.65 6.32 2.18
C ASP A 116 -13.59 6.59 3.25
N SER A 117 -12.69 5.63 3.43
CA SER A 117 -11.62 5.74 4.42
C SER A 117 -10.50 6.69 3.99
N PHE A 118 -10.30 6.87 2.69
CA PHE A 118 -9.16 7.60 2.13
C PHE A 118 -9.47 9.08 1.86
N ILE A 119 -10.72 9.43 1.55
CA ILE A 119 -11.16 10.83 1.34
C ILE A 119 -10.65 11.81 2.43
N PRO A 120 -10.84 11.56 3.74
CA PRO A 120 -10.39 12.52 4.76
C PRO A 120 -8.87 12.72 4.74
N ASP A 121 -8.11 11.64 4.55
CA ASP A 121 -6.65 11.70 4.46
C ASP A 121 -6.19 12.43 3.20
N LEU A 122 -6.89 12.23 2.08
CA LEU A 122 -6.62 12.92 0.81
C LEU A 122 -6.84 14.42 0.94
N ILE A 123 -7.90 14.86 1.62
CA ILE A 123 -8.15 16.28 1.87
C ILE A 123 -7.04 16.87 2.73
N ASP A 124 -6.67 16.21 3.84
CA ASP A 124 -5.57 16.67 4.70
C ASP A 124 -4.26 16.86 3.91
N ILE A 125 -3.96 15.95 2.98
CA ILE A 125 -2.80 16.03 2.08
C ILE A 125 -2.91 17.21 1.11
N LEU A 126 -4.07 17.41 0.49
CA LEU A 126 -4.24 18.44 -0.52
C LEU A 126 -4.22 19.85 0.07
N VAL A 127 -4.75 20.06 1.29
CA VAL A 127 -4.69 21.35 1.99
C VAL A 127 -3.37 21.60 2.73
N SER A 128 -2.51 20.60 2.84
CA SER A 128 -1.18 20.73 3.45
C SER A 128 -0.23 21.61 2.64
N ARG A 129 0.93 21.94 3.23
CA ARG A 129 1.98 22.71 2.55
C ARG A 129 2.92 21.84 1.71
N MET A 130 2.66 20.54 1.58
CA MET A 130 3.50 19.66 0.76
C MET A 130 3.52 20.11 -0.69
N ASP A 131 4.63 20.01 -1.39
CA ASP A 131 4.67 20.26 -2.83
C ASP A 131 4.19 19.04 -3.64
N PRO A 132 3.81 19.20 -4.93
CA PRO A 132 3.34 18.09 -5.76
C PRO A 132 4.35 16.93 -5.91
N ASP A 133 5.66 17.19 -5.88
CA ASP A 133 6.66 16.13 -5.94
C ASP A 133 6.62 15.29 -4.65
N GLN A 134 6.50 15.94 -3.48
CA GLN A 134 6.33 15.24 -2.19
C GLN A 134 5.06 14.38 -2.17
N VAL A 135 3.91 14.95 -2.52
CA VAL A 135 2.62 14.23 -2.53
C VAL A 135 2.70 13.00 -3.43
N CYS A 136 3.20 13.16 -4.65
CA CYS A 136 3.29 12.06 -5.60
C CYS A 136 4.36 11.02 -5.24
N THR A 137 5.42 11.41 -4.53
CA THR A 137 6.40 10.45 -4.01
C THR A 137 5.87 9.64 -2.83
N ILE A 138 5.09 10.25 -1.93
CA ILE A 138 4.41 9.54 -0.84
C ILE A 138 3.32 8.60 -1.37
N ALA A 139 2.63 8.98 -2.45
CA ALA A 139 1.69 8.12 -3.17
C ALA A 139 2.38 7.00 -4.00
N GLY A 140 3.72 6.99 -4.08
CA GLY A 140 4.49 5.99 -4.85
C GLY A 140 4.47 6.18 -6.37
N LEU A 141 3.97 7.31 -6.87
CA LEU A 141 3.86 7.64 -8.30
C LEU A 141 5.08 8.38 -8.84
N CYS A 142 5.90 8.97 -7.97
CA CYS A 142 7.22 9.55 -8.28
C CYS A 142 8.28 8.86 -7.42
N ASN A 143 9.40 8.43 -8.00
CA ASN A 143 10.49 7.74 -7.29
C ASN A 143 9.98 6.58 -6.41
N PRO A 144 9.43 5.50 -7.03
CA PRO A 144 8.90 4.39 -6.27
C PRO A 144 9.93 3.85 -5.26
N ASP A 145 9.43 3.53 -4.07
CA ASP A 145 10.19 3.08 -2.89
C ASP A 145 11.16 4.12 -2.29
N PHE A 146 11.18 5.38 -2.74
CA PHE A 146 12.10 6.39 -2.18
C PHE A 146 11.85 6.62 -0.69
N VAL A 147 10.59 6.82 -0.31
CA VAL A 147 10.16 7.12 1.07
C VAL A 147 10.53 5.95 1.97
N THR A 148 10.14 4.75 1.54
CA THR A 148 10.50 3.49 2.17
C THR A 148 12.01 3.42 2.37
N ARG A 149 12.83 3.53 1.31
CA ARG A 149 14.30 3.46 1.37
C ARG A 149 14.93 4.53 2.26
N LYS A 150 14.48 5.78 2.18
CA LYS A 150 15.02 6.90 2.97
C LYS A 150 14.74 6.70 4.46
N LEU A 151 13.57 6.16 4.79
CA LEU A 151 13.18 5.81 6.15
C LEU A 151 13.61 4.38 6.53
N GLN A 152 14.14 3.59 5.60
CA GLN A 152 14.63 2.21 5.79
C GLN A 152 15.92 2.14 6.60
N ASN A 153 16.62 3.26 6.77
CA ASN A 153 17.71 3.37 7.75
C ASN A 153 17.23 3.17 9.21
N LEU A 154 15.92 3.04 9.45
CA LEU A 154 15.33 2.66 10.74
C LEU A 154 14.85 1.19 10.80
N LEU A 155 15.05 0.41 9.73
CA LEU A 155 14.52 -0.96 9.57
C LEU A 155 15.57 -1.97 9.04
N GLN A 156 16.79 -2.00 9.58
CA GLN A 156 17.73 -3.12 9.29
C GLN A 156 17.27 -4.48 9.86
N HIS A 157 16.09 -4.57 10.50
CA HIS A 157 15.50 -5.85 10.87
C HIS A 157 13.98 -5.81 10.69
N LYS A 158 13.46 -6.59 9.71
CA LYS A 158 12.11 -7.22 9.65
C LYS A 158 11.27 -6.97 8.38
N VAL A 159 11.83 -7.16 7.19
CA VAL A 159 11.02 -7.52 5.99
C VAL A 159 10.99 -9.05 5.82
N PHE A 160 10.57 -9.77 6.86
CA PHE A 160 10.40 -11.24 6.78
C PHE A 160 9.09 -11.74 7.40
N ILE A 161 8.15 -10.86 7.76
CA ILE A 161 6.92 -11.28 8.44
C ILE A 161 5.70 -10.68 7.74
N ALA A 162 5.34 -11.21 6.57
CA ALA A 162 3.98 -11.08 6.02
C ALA A 162 3.63 -12.16 4.99
N VAL A 163 4.19 -13.36 5.11
CA VAL A 163 3.64 -14.54 4.40
C VAL A 163 3.53 -15.71 5.37
N SER A 164 2.75 -15.52 6.44
CA SER A 164 2.38 -16.58 7.39
C SER A 164 0.98 -17.17 7.12
N GLY A 165 0.40 -16.87 5.95
CA GLY A 165 -0.64 -17.69 5.30
C GLY A 165 -0.01 -18.61 4.25
N CYS A 166 -0.76 -19.58 3.70
CA CYS A 166 -0.34 -20.68 2.81
C CYS A 166 0.78 -20.42 1.78
N TRP A 167 0.98 -19.18 1.35
CA TRP A 167 2.07 -18.79 0.46
C TRP A 167 3.46 -18.90 1.11
N GLY A 168 3.59 -18.82 2.44
CA GLY A 168 4.84 -19.05 3.17
C GLY A 168 5.24 -20.51 3.20
N ILE A 169 4.26 -21.42 3.23
CA ILE A 169 4.51 -22.86 3.11
C ILE A 169 4.94 -23.16 1.68
N LEU A 170 4.26 -22.59 0.66
CA LEU A 170 4.65 -22.76 -0.74
C LEU A 170 6.05 -22.20 -1.05
N PHE A 171 6.41 -21.04 -0.50
CA PHE A 171 7.76 -20.49 -0.64
C PHE A 171 8.80 -21.26 0.16
N ARG A 172 8.48 -21.76 1.35
CA ARG A 172 9.40 -22.58 2.15
C ARG A 172 9.61 -23.96 1.53
N THR A 173 8.57 -24.57 0.96
CA THR A 173 8.71 -25.80 0.19
C THR A 173 9.43 -25.54 -1.12
N LYS A 174 9.16 -24.43 -1.83
CA LYS A 174 9.89 -24.09 -3.05
C LYS A 174 11.36 -23.80 -2.75
N TRP A 175 11.69 -23.04 -1.70
CA TRP A 175 13.07 -22.80 -1.27
C TRP A 175 13.74 -24.07 -0.73
N TYR A 176 13.04 -24.95 -0.01
CA TYR A 176 13.56 -26.25 0.43
C TYR A 176 13.78 -27.21 -0.75
N ILE A 177 12.88 -27.22 -1.73
CA ILE A 177 13.03 -27.98 -2.97
C ILE A 177 14.21 -27.42 -3.77
N THR A 178 14.27 -26.10 -3.99
CA THR A 178 15.33 -25.44 -4.75
C THR A 178 16.68 -25.61 -4.05
N SER A 179 16.79 -25.41 -2.73
CA SER A 179 18.04 -25.61 -1.98
C SER A 179 18.50 -27.06 -2.01
N ASN A 180 17.59 -28.04 -1.89
CA ASN A 180 17.94 -29.46 -1.93
C ASN A 180 18.22 -29.97 -3.36
N THR A 181 17.69 -29.33 -4.40
CA THR A 181 18.09 -29.59 -5.80
C THR A 181 19.39 -28.89 -6.19
N THR A 182 19.73 -27.74 -5.60
CA THR A 182 20.99 -27.04 -5.87
C THR A 182 22.15 -27.62 -5.05
N LEU A 183 21.89 -28.20 -3.85
CA LEU A 183 22.90 -28.91 -3.06
C LEU A 183 23.24 -30.32 -3.62
N LYS A 184 22.33 -30.95 -4.37
CA LYS A 184 22.63 -32.23 -5.08
C LYS A 184 23.35 -32.06 -6.41
N LYS A 185 23.41 -30.84 -6.97
CA LYS A 185 24.14 -30.55 -8.22
C LYS A 185 25.59 -30.10 -8.03
N HIS A 186 26.07 -29.99 -6.79
CA HIS A 186 27.47 -29.71 -6.46
C HIS A 186 28.19 -30.86 -5.72
N LEU A 187 27.56 -32.04 -5.62
CA LEU A 187 28.15 -33.27 -5.06
C LEU A 187 27.87 -34.51 -5.92
N ALA A 188 27.60 -34.31 -7.21
CA ALA A 188 27.52 -35.38 -8.21
C ALA A 188 27.96 -34.86 -9.59
N PHE A 189 29.16 -34.28 -9.65
CA PHE A 189 30.23 -34.40 -10.66
C PHE A 189 31.27 -33.31 -10.40
#